data_AF-A0A9P6EUW0-F1
#
_entry.id   AF-A0A9P6EUW0-F1
#
_cell.length_a   1.000
_cell.length_b   1.000
_cell.length_c   1.000
_cell.angle_alpha   90.00
_cell.angle_beta   90.00
_cell.angle_gamma   90.00
#
_symmetry.space_group_name_H-M   'P 1'
#
loop_
_entity.id
_entity.type
_entity.pdbx_description
1 polymer ?
#
loop_
_entity_poly.entity_id
_entity_poly.type
_entity_poly.pdbx_seq_one_letter_code
_entity_poly.pdbx_strand_id
1 'polypeptide(L)'
;MVSLSIKTLILSLSVASLATTSLAAPSNGCSDLAAKQGVNITYADVAQCYASIPFNKEAARATLDSLTTIFDEYYVSRDTELSPRLAKPFQSDPVDIVAKLKKIGRTRYTSDRQFHTDVYEAVESLHDGHAAYAPYCYVAYMFVQPISMQPTAPQITYLNHRNSRPLPSHENKQELKVYKDNKGRKYEDCTVTKIDGKNGMAQVKKRASFLMNSKDPNVRLNEALASMAYKPDAGDFVVYPGQFAVRNLLPERATVRYELQCEGSKKKVVVEDEWAINPQMPWQFTDTESYIKNVCLAPSGGTDASAGSLRKRDL
;
A
#
# COMPACT_ATOMS: atom_id res chain seq x y z
N MET A 1 6.36 -67.81 -35.05
CA MET A 1 7.02 -67.03 -33.98
C MET A 1 6.72 -65.56 -34.19
N VAL A 2 5.83 -64.95 -33.39
CA VAL A 2 5.96 -63.59 -32.82
C VAL A 2 5.00 -63.56 -31.63
N SER A 3 5.56 -63.47 -30.42
CA SER A 3 4.84 -63.42 -29.15
C SER A 3 4.60 -61.96 -28.77
N LEU A 4 3.33 -61.54 -28.62
CA LEU A 4 2.99 -60.22 -28.08
C LEU A 4 3.11 -60.23 -26.56
N SER A 5 4.03 -59.41 -26.02
CA SER A 5 4.19 -59.19 -24.59
C SER A 5 3.46 -57.89 -24.20
N ILE A 6 2.35 -58.03 -23.47
CA ILE A 6 1.59 -56.92 -22.90
C ILE A 6 2.34 -56.44 -21.65
N LYS A 7 2.85 -55.19 -21.68
CA LYS A 7 3.42 -54.53 -20.50
C LYS A 7 2.31 -53.84 -19.71
N THR A 8 2.04 -54.35 -18.51
CA THR A 8 1.15 -53.77 -17.51
C THR A 8 1.78 -52.51 -16.93
N LEU A 9 1.14 -51.35 -17.11
CA LEU A 9 1.54 -50.08 -16.50
C LEU A 9 0.77 -49.92 -15.17
N ILE A 10 1.47 -50.05 -14.04
CA ILE A 10 0.91 -49.82 -12.70
C ILE A 10 1.02 -48.33 -12.40
N LEU A 11 -0.11 -47.63 -12.34
CA LEU A 11 -0.20 -46.22 -11.94
C LEU A 11 -0.32 -46.14 -10.41
N SER A 12 0.75 -45.79 -9.72
CA SER A 12 0.75 -45.53 -8.28
C SER A 12 0.18 -44.13 -8.00
N LEU A 13 -1.05 -44.06 -7.48
CA LEU A 13 -1.61 -42.82 -6.92
C LEU A 13 -1.05 -42.59 -5.51
N SER A 14 -0.10 -41.67 -5.39
CA SER A 14 0.36 -41.17 -4.09
C SER A 14 -0.60 -40.08 -3.61
N VAL A 15 -1.47 -40.40 -2.66
CA VAL A 15 -2.31 -39.41 -1.95
C VAL A 15 -1.42 -38.68 -0.95
N ALA A 16 -0.94 -37.49 -1.31
CA ALA A 16 -0.29 -36.59 -0.36
C ALA A 16 -1.36 -35.94 0.53
N SER A 17 -1.53 -36.47 1.74
CA SER A 17 -2.30 -35.80 2.79
C SER A 17 -1.58 -34.50 3.20
N LEU A 18 -2.02 -33.36 2.67
CA LEU A 18 -1.68 -32.07 3.27
C LEU A 18 -2.35 -32.00 4.64
N ALA A 19 -1.56 -32.19 5.70
CA ALA A 19 -1.94 -31.79 7.03
C ALA A 19 -2.10 -30.26 7.03
N THR A 20 -3.34 -29.79 6.91
CA THR A 20 -3.71 -28.42 7.30
C THR A 20 -3.52 -28.32 8.81
N THR A 21 -2.36 -27.82 9.24
CA THR A 21 -2.22 -27.29 10.59
C THR A 21 -3.20 -26.12 10.69
N SER A 22 -4.35 -26.35 11.31
CA SER A 22 -5.17 -25.27 11.84
C SER A 22 -4.27 -24.52 12.80
N LEU A 23 -3.79 -23.34 12.39
CA LEU A 23 -3.27 -22.38 13.36
C LEU A 23 -4.43 -22.11 14.31
N ALA A 24 -4.25 -22.51 15.57
CA ALA A 24 -5.15 -22.10 16.65
C ALA A 24 -5.30 -20.58 16.57
N ALA A 25 -6.52 -20.08 16.77
CA ALA A 25 -6.79 -18.65 16.82
C ALA A 25 -5.78 -18.01 17.80
N PRO A 26 -5.09 -16.92 17.41
CA PRO A 26 -4.09 -16.29 18.28
C PRO A 26 -4.75 -15.93 19.61
N SER A 27 -4.19 -16.43 20.72
CA SER A 27 -4.95 -16.67 21.95
C SER A 27 -5.47 -15.42 22.67
N ASN A 28 -5.12 -14.21 22.23
CA ASN A 28 -5.59 -12.96 22.85
C ASN A 28 -6.16 -11.92 21.86
N GLY A 29 -6.17 -12.20 20.55
CA GLY A 29 -6.71 -11.31 19.52
C GLY A 29 -6.29 -9.84 19.63
N CYS A 30 -7.27 -8.92 19.64
CA CYS A 30 -7.01 -7.48 19.84
C CYS A 30 -6.81 -7.07 21.32
N SER A 31 -6.90 -7.99 22.27
CA SER A 31 -6.77 -7.68 23.70
C SER A 31 -5.33 -7.29 24.08
N ASP A 32 -4.34 -7.96 23.50
CA ASP A 32 -2.92 -7.62 23.70
C ASP A 32 -2.60 -6.23 23.14
N LEU A 33 -3.17 -5.92 21.96
CA LEU A 33 -3.09 -4.59 21.39
C LEU A 33 -3.78 -3.59 22.33
N ALA A 34 -5.00 -3.86 22.81
CA ALA A 34 -5.76 -2.97 23.68
C ALA A 34 -5.02 -2.62 24.99
N ALA A 35 -4.31 -3.59 25.57
CA ALA A 35 -3.50 -3.42 26.77
C ALA A 35 -2.36 -2.40 26.60
N LYS A 36 -1.95 -2.10 25.36
CA LYS A 36 -0.94 -1.07 25.05
C LYS A 36 -1.44 0.36 25.25
N GLN A 37 -2.75 0.59 25.33
CA GLN A 37 -3.35 1.92 25.54
C GLN A 37 -2.81 3.02 24.61
N GLY A 38 -2.57 2.69 23.33
CA GLY A 38 -2.08 3.67 22.35
C GLY A 38 -0.56 3.92 22.37
N VAL A 39 0.20 3.30 23.26
CA VAL A 39 1.65 3.52 23.42
C VAL A 39 2.47 2.27 23.14
N ASN A 40 3.71 2.43 22.65
CA ASN A 40 4.64 1.32 22.38
C ASN A 40 4.05 0.18 21.55
N ILE A 41 3.22 0.53 20.56
CA ILE A 41 2.59 -0.43 19.64
C ILE A 41 3.63 -0.95 18.65
N THR A 42 3.67 -2.25 18.47
CA THR A 42 4.55 -2.92 17.50
C THR A 42 3.76 -3.44 16.30
N TYR A 43 4.47 -3.72 15.22
CA TYR A 43 3.87 -4.32 14.01
C TYR A 43 3.15 -5.63 14.34
N ALA A 44 3.74 -6.44 15.23
CA ALA A 44 3.17 -7.72 15.65
C ALA A 44 1.82 -7.53 16.38
N ASP A 45 1.70 -6.52 17.25
CA ASP A 45 0.45 -6.26 17.99
C ASP A 45 -0.70 -5.98 17.01
N VAL A 46 -0.48 -5.12 16.01
CA VAL A 46 -1.50 -4.80 15.00
C VAL A 46 -1.78 -6.00 14.09
N ALA A 47 -0.74 -6.69 13.62
CA ALA A 47 -0.88 -7.84 12.75
C ALA A 47 -1.68 -8.98 13.40
N GLN A 48 -1.47 -9.23 14.70
CA GLN A 48 -2.20 -10.23 15.47
C GLN A 48 -3.65 -9.83 15.71
N CYS A 49 -3.91 -8.57 16.07
CA CYS A 49 -5.28 -8.06 16.19
C CYS A 49 -6.05 -8.23 14.87
N TYR A 50 -5.50 -7.77 13.75
CA TYR A 50 -6.13 -7.93 12.43
C TYR A 50 -6.34 -9.40 12.03
N ALA A 51 -5.42 -10.30 12.41
CA ALA A 51 -5.55 -11.72 12.14
C ALA A 51 -6.63 -12.41 12.99
N SER A 52 -7.02 -11.81 14.11
CA SER A 52 -8.05 -12.35 15.01
C SER A 52 -9.48 -12.08 14.54
N ILE A 53 -9.66 -11.17 13.58
CA ILE A 53 -10.97 -10.81 13.06
C ILE A 53 -11.46 -11.92 12.11
N PRO A 54 -12.60 -12.58 12.42
CA PRO A 54 -13.09 -13.67 11.60
C PRO A 54 -13.65 -13.14 10.28
N PHE A 55 -13.41 -13.87 9.19
CA PHE A 55 -13.99 -13.56 7.89
C PHE A 55 -15.52 -13.70 7.91
N ASN A 56 -16.23 -12.60 7.66
CA ASN A 56 -17.68 -12.59 7.57
C ASN A 56 -18.14 -12.64 6.11
N LYS A 57 -18.60 -13.82 5.66
CA LYS A 57 -19.05 -14.05 4.28
C LYS A 57 -20.26 -13.19 3.88
N GLU A 58 -21.17 -12.94 4.81
CA GLU A 58 -22.39 -12.18 4.55
C GLU A 58 -22.05 -10.70 4.36
N ALA A 59 -21.22 -10.14 5.25
CA ALA A 59 -20.72 -8.77 5.13
C ALA A 59 -19.86 -8.58 3.86
N ALA A 60 -19.00 -9.55 3.53
CA ALA A 60 -18.18 -9.52 2.32
C ALA A 60 -19.05 -9.51 1.05
N ARG A 61 -20.09 -10.34 1.01
CA ARG A 61 -21.04 -10.37 -0.10
C ARG A 61 -21.80 -9.05 -0.23
N ALA A 62 -22.37 -8.53 0.86
CA ALA A 62 -23.08 -7.25 0.85
C ALA A 62 -22.18 -6.08 0.42
N THR A 63 -20.91 -6.11 0.84
CA THR A 63 -19.89 -5.13 0.42
C THR A 63 -19.66 -5.21 -1.09
N LEU A 64 -19.40 -6.41 -1.64
CA LEU A 64 -19.17 -6.57 -3.07
C LEU A 64 -20.38 -6.24 -3.92
N ASP A 65 -21.59 -6.61 -3.48
CA ASP A 65 -22.83 -6.28 -4.18
C ASP A 65 -22.96 -4.75 -4.27
N SER A 66 -22.78 -4.05 -3.15
CA SER A 66 -22.85 -2.58 -3.09
C SER A 66 -21.79 -1.91 -3.96
N LEU A 67 -20.52 -2.33 -3.85
CA LEU A 67 -19.43 -1.77 -4.64
C LEU A 67 -19.59 -2.06 -6.13
N THR A 68 -20.05 -3.26 -6.49
CA THR A 68 -20.29 -3.62 -7.88
C THR A 68 -21.37 -2.73 -8.46
N THR A 69 -22.49 -2.52 -7.78
CA THR A 69 -23.53 -1.59 -8.22
C THR A 69 -23.01 -0.15 -8.35
N ILE A 70 -22.26 0.36 -7.36
CA ILE A 70 -21.71 1.73 -7.43
C ILE A 70 -20.77 1.88 -8.63
N PHE A 71 -19.83 0.96 -8.82
CA PHE A 71 -18.84 1.06 -9.89
C PHE A 71 -19.39 0.72 -11.28
N ASP A 72 -20.44 -0.09 -11.36
CA ASP A 72 -21.10 -0.41 -12.61
C ASP A 72 -22.08 0.68 -13.02
N GLU A 73 -22.90 1.21 -12.11
CA GLU A 73 -24.02 2.10 -12.46
C GLU A 73 -23.73 3.59 -12.24
N TYR A 74 -22.87 3.94 -11.28
CA TYR A 74 -22.72 5.34 -10.82
C TYR A 74 -21.32 5.92 -11.00
N TYR A 75 -20.29 5.09 -11.23
CA TYR A 75 -18.94 5.58 -11.41
C TYR A 75 -18.74 6.20 -12.81
N VAL A 76 -18.76 7.54 -12.85
CA VAL A 76 -18.74 8.32 -14.10
C VAL A 76 -17.54 8.02 -15.00
N SER A 77 -16.40 7.65 -14.43
CA SER A 77 -15.17 7.38 -15.16
C SER A 77 -15.00 5.91 -15.58
N ARG A 78 -15.99 5.03 -15.31
CA ARG A 78 -15.89 3.59 -15.60
C ARG A 78 -15.43 3.30 -17.04
N ASP A 79 -16.05 3.94 -18.02
CA ASP A 79 -15.74 3.69 -19.43
C ASP A 79 -14.37 4.25 -19.84
N THR A 80 -13.96 5.39 -19.24
CA THR A 80 -12.62 5.95 -19.48
C THR A 80 -11.52 5.12 -18.83
N GLU A 81 -11.82 4.43 -17.72
CA GLU A 81 -10.90 3.46 -17.10
C GLU A 81 -10.78 2.17 -17.89
N LEU A 82 -11.88 1.66 -18.43
CA LEU A 82 -11.88 0.44 -19.24
C LEU A 82 -11.20 0.64 -20.61
N SER A 83 -11.16 1.87 -21.10
CA SER A 83 -10.59 2.20 -22.41
C SER A 83 -9.89 3.57 -22.38
N PRO A 84 -8.75 3.69 -21.68
CA PRO A 84 -8.04 4.95 -21.53
C PRO A 84 -7.50 5.42 -22.89
N ARG A 85 -7.72 6.70 -23.20
CA ARG A 85 -7.30 7.34 -24.46
C ARG A 85 -6.18 8.35 -24.28
N LEU A 86 -5.42 8.24 -23.19
CA LEU A 86 -4.34 9.16 -22.88
C LEU A 86 -3.07 8.82 -23.67
N ALA A 87 -2.47 9.84 -24.28
CA ALA A 87 -1.18 9.71 -24.96
C ALA A 87 -0.04 9.57 -23.94
N LYS A 88 1.07 8.96 -24.35
CA LYS A 88 2.29 8.93 -23.53
C LYS A 88 2.76 10.36 -23.22
N PRO A 89 3.28 10.64 -22.02
CA PRO A 89 3.59 9.70 -20.92
C PRO A 89 2.42 9.41 -19.96
N PHE A 90 1.24 9.99 -20.17
CA PHE A 90 0.08 9.89 -19.28
C PHE A 90 -0.76 8.62 -19.49
N GLN A 91 -0.26 7.67 -20.29
CA GLN A 91 -0.94 6.42 -20.56
C GLN A 91 -1.02 5.56 -19.29
N SER A 92 -2.21 5.09 -18.96
CA SER A 92 -2.47 4.08 -17.92
C SER A 92 -2.95 2.78 -18.54
N ASP A 93 -2.76 1.68 -17.81
CA ASP A 93 -3.34 0.39 -18.19
C ASP A 93 -4.87 0.45 -18.01
N PRO A 94 -5.65 -0.23 -18.87
CA PRO A 94 -7.09 -0.34 -18.68
C PRO A 94 -7.45 -1.04 -17.36
N VAL A 95 -8.47 -0.53 -16.68
CA VAL A 95 -8.96 -1.06 -15.41
C VAL A 95 -10.44 -1.41 -15.53
N ASP A 96 -10.73 -2.70 -15.55
CA ASP A 96 -12.09 -3.23 -15.39
C ASP A 96 -12.37 -3.49 -13.90
N ILE A 97 -12.84 -2.46 -13.21
CA ILE A 97 -13.16 -2.55 -11.78
C ILE A 97 -14.29 -3.55 -11.49
N VAL A 98 -15.30 -3.63 -12.36
CA VAL A 98 -16.42 -4.56 -12.21
C VAL A 98 -15.93 -6.01 -12.33
N ALA A 99 -15.07 -6.31 -13.30
CA ALA A 99 -14.47 -7.64 -13.42
C ALA A 99 -13.54 -7.97 -12.24
N LYS A 100 -12.77 -7.00 -11.73
CA LYS A 100 -11.95 -7.18 -10.52
C LYS A 100 -12.81 -7.54 -9.31
N LEU A 101 -13.88 -6.80 -9.04
CA LEU A 101 -14.80 -7.08 -7.93
C LEU A 101 -15.50 -8.44 -8.09
N LYS A 102 -15.94 -8.79 -9.30
CA LYS A 102 -16.50 -10.13 -9.60
C LYS A 102 -15.48 -11.25 -9.38
N LYS A 103 -14.21 -11.01 -9.70
CA LYS A 103 -13.12 -11.97 -9.42
C LYS A 103 -12.91 -12.13 -7.91
N ILE A 104 -12.87 -11.03 -7.16
CA ILE A 104 -12.79 -11.06 -5.69
C ILE A 104 -13.95 -11.87 -5.10
N GLY A 105 -15.18 -11.68 -5.58
CA GLY A 105 -16.34 -12.45 -5.13
C GLY A 105 -16.29 -13.97 -5.39
N ARG A 106 -15.39 -14.43 -6.27
CA ARG A 106 -15.14 -15.86 -6.54
C ARG A 106 -13.94 -16.41 -5.76
N THR A 107 -13.12 -15.54 -5.17
CA THR A 107 -11.97 -15.94 -4.37
C THR A 107 -12.43 -16.46 -3.00
N ARG A 108 -11.80 -17.54 -2.53
CA ARG A 108 -12.07 -18.08 -1.20
C ARG A 108 -11.15 -17.41 -0.18
N TYR A 109 -11.73 -16.57 0.67
CA TYR A 109 -11.01 -15.93 1.77
C TYR A 109 -11.19 -16.70 3.07
N THR A 110 -10.09 -16.80 3.83
CA THR A 110 -10.06 -17.25 5.24
C THR A 110 -9.68 -16.11 6.18
N SER A 111 -9.28 -14.96 5.63
CA SER A 111 -8.88 -13.76 6.36
C SER A 111 -9.74 -12.59 5.89
N ASP A 112 -10.41 -11.95 6.84
CA ASP A 112 -11.21 -10.75 6.60
C ASP A 112 -10.34 -9.60 6.09
N ARG A 113 -9.17 -9.40 6.73
CA ARG A 113 -8.15 -8.45 6.27
C ARG A 113 -7.80 -8.67 4.80
N GLN A 114 -7.51 -9.90 4.37
CA GLN A 114 -7.11 -10.16 2.99
C GLN A 114 -8.22 -9.82 2.00
N PHE A 115 -9.48 -10.13 2.32
CA PHE A 115 -10.63 -9.73 1.51
C PHE A 115 -10.68 -8.20 1.34
N HIS A 116 -10.61 -7.47 2.45
CA HIS A 116 -10.66 -6.00 2.44
C HIS A 116 -9.44 -5.36 1.77
N THR A 117 -8.25 -5.95 1.89
CA THR A 117 -7.04 -5.52 1.15
C THR A 117 -7.22 -5.69 -0.36
N ASP A 118 -7.73 -6.83 -0.82
CA ASP A 118 -7.95 -7.05 -2.26
C ASP A 118 -8.99 -6.06 -2.83
N VAL A 119 -10.05 -5.75 -2.06
CA VAL A 119 -11.04 -4.72 -2.45
C VAL A 119 -10.40 -3.33 -2.48
N TYR A 120 -9.64 -2.96 -1.45
CA TYR A 120 -8.90 -1.70 -1.39
C TYR A 120 -7.98 -1.53 -2.61
N GLU A 121 -7.15 -2.52 -2.89
CA GLU A 121 -6.21 -2.48 -4.02
C GLU A 121 -6.93 -2.47 -5.38
N ALA A 122 -8.08 -3.13 -5.50
CA ALA A 122 -8.90 -3.05 -6.71
C ALA A 122 -9.38 -1.63 -6.97
N VAL A 123 -9.87 -0.93 -5.94
CA VAL A 123 -10.32 0.47 -6.05
C VAL A 123 -9.16 1.42 -6.28
N GLU A 124 -8.05 1.30 -5.54
CA GLU A 124 -6.84 2.11 -5.76
C GLU A 124 -6.25 1.98 -7.16
N SER A 125 -6.41 0.80 -7.78
CA SER A 125 -5.93 0.58 -9.15
C SER A 125 -6.65 1.43 -10.19
N LEU A 126 -7.78 2.05 -9.84
CA LEU A 126 -8.40 3.07 -10.67
C LEU A 126 -7.48 4.28 -10.81
N HIS A 127 -6.63 4.63 -9.84
CA HIS A 127 -5.85 5.87 -9.89
C HIS A 127 -6.73 7.14 -9.99
N ASP A 128 -7.85 7.13 -9.29
CA ASP A 128 -8.76 8.25 -9.15
C ASP A 128 -8.86 8.69 -7.69
N GLY A 129 -8.40 9.92 -7.39
CA GLY A 129 -8.44 10.47 -6.03
C GLY A 129 -9.86 10.69 -5.48
N HIS A 130 -10.90 10.54 -6.29
CA HIS A 130 -12.30 10.57 -5.85
C HIS A 130 -12.90 9.18 -5.64
N ALA A 131 -12.25 8.12 -6.13
CA ALA A 131 -12.68 6.74 -5.95
C ALA A 131 -11.88 6.07 -4.83
N ALA A 132 -12.46 6.05 -3.64
CA ALA A 132 -11.80 5.51 -2.45
C ALA A 132 -12.63 4.40 -1.80
N TYR A 133 -11.93 3.40 -1.30
CA TYR A 133 -12.49 2.40 -0.39
C TYR A 133 -11.65 2.40 0.88
N ALA A 134 -12.26 2.71 2.02
CA ALA A 134 -11.55 2.80 3.29
C ALA A 134 -12.08 1.71 4.24
N PRO A 135 -11.43 0.54 4.35
CA PRO A 135 -11.81 -0.46 5.33
C PRO A 135 -11.29 0.01 6.69
N TYR A 136 -12.06 0.83 7.41
CA TYR A 136 -11.64 1.46 8.69
C TYR A 136 -10.98 0.48 9.66
N CYS A 137 -11.50 -0.75 9.70
CA CYS A 137 -10.95 -1.87 10.46
C CYS A 137 -9.45 -2.14 10.23
N TYR A 138 -8.96 -1.88 9.01
CA TYR A 138 -7.60 -2.20 8.58
C TYR A 138 -6.74 -0.98 8.24
N VAL A 139 -7.33 0.23 8.30
CA VAL A 139 -6.63 1.52 8.17
C VAL A 139 -6.62 2.33 9.46
N ALA A 140 -6.96 1.71 10.60
CA ALA A 140 -6.99 2.35 11.91
C ALA A 140 -5.60 2.73 12.45
N TYR A 141 -4.53 2.29 11.78
CA TYR A 141 -3.15 2.56 12.15
C TYR A 141 -2.35 3.02 10.93
N MET A 142 -1.51 4.03 11.14
CA MET A 142 -0.56 4.51 10.16
C MET A 142 0.83 3.96 10.51
N PHE A 143 1.48 3.34 9.53
CA PHE A 143 2.82 2.77 9.63
C PHE A 143 3.81 3.74 8.98
N VAL A 144 4.81 4.20 9.73
CA VAL A 144 5.76 5.23 9.32
C VAL A 144 7.20 4.71 9.38
N GLN A 145 7.92 4.75 8.26
CA GLN A 145 9.37 4.54 8.21
C GLN A 145 10.12 5.83 8.56
N PRO A 146 11.27 5.73 9.25
CA PRO A 146 12.06 6.90 9.63
C PRO A 146 12.78 7.56 8.45
N ILE A 147 13.05 6.81 7.37
CA ILE A 147 13.72 7.30 6.17
C ILE A 147 12.67 7.74 5.15
N SER A 148 12.65 9.03 4.82
CA SER A 148 11.94 9.56 3.67
C SER A 148 12.92 9.83 2.52
N MET A 149 12.43 9.76 1.28
CA MET A 149 13.28 9.75 0.10
C MET A 149 12.82 10.78 -0.92
N GLN A 150 13.74 11.29 -1.72
CA GLN A 150 13.48 12.19 -2.83
C GLN A 150 14.18 11.70 -4.10
N PRO A 151 13.66 12.00 -5.29
CA PRO A 151 14.41 11.78 -6.51
C PRO A 151 15.45 12.90 -6.68
N THR A 152 16.61 12.61 -7.25
CA THR A 152 17.47 13.68 -7.77
C THR A 152 16.87 14.26 -9.04
N ALA A 153 16.91 15.58 -9.18
CA ALA A 153 16.74 16.18 -10.50
C ALA A 153 17.89 15.69 -11.39
N PRO A 154 17.64 15.32 -12.66
CA PRO A 154 18.72 15.24 -13.64
C PRO A 154 19.47 16.58 -13.60
N GLN A 155 20.80 16.56 -13.46
CA GLN A 155 21.56 17.80 -13.62
C GLN A 155 21.44 18.24 -15.07
N ILE A 156 20.47 19.10 -15.36
CA ILE A 156 20.41 19.81 -16.64
C ILE A 156 21.49 20.88 -16.57
N THR A 157 22.69 20.54 -17.06
CA THR A 157 23.71 21.55 -17.33
C THR A 157 23.19 22.42 -18.48
N TYR A 158 22.54 23.55 -18.17
CA TYR A 158 22.25 24.58 -19.15
C TYR A 158 23.58 25.17 -19.62
N LEU A 159 24.16 24.63 -20.69
CA LEU A 159 25.29 25.28 -21.34
C LEU A 159 24.82 26.49 -22.13
N ASN A 160 25.60 27.55 -21.99
CA ASN A 160 25.44 28.88 -22.54
C ASN A 160 25.12 28.88 -24.04
N HIS A 161 24.17 29.74 -24.42
CA HIS A 161 23.45 29.80 -25.70
C HIS A 161 24.28 30.31 -26.90
N ARG A 162 25.54 29.87 -27.10
CA ARG A 162 26.37 30.37 -28.21
C ARG A 162 27.05 29.37 -29.12
N ASN A 163 27.16 28.08 -28.77
CA ASN A 163 27.73 27.09 -29.69
C ASN A 163 27.03 25.74 -29.50
N SER A 164 26.01 25.51 -30.31
CA SER A 164 25.17 24.31 -30.36
C SER A 164 25.96 23.07 -30.76
N ARG A 165 26.69 22.48 -29.82
CA ARG A 165 27.03 21.06 -29.86
C ARG A 165 26.20 20.37 -28.78
N PRO A 166 25.43 19.31 -29.11
CA PRO A 166 24.86 18.45 -28.10
C PRO A 166 26.03 17.94 -27.25
N LEU A 167 26.06 18.29 -25.96
CA LEU A 167 26.91 17.54 -25.04
C LEU A 167 26.48 16.08 -25.13
N PRO A 168 27.41 15.12 -25.13
CA PRO A 168 27.04 13.73 -24.92
C PRO A 168 26.21 13.71 -23.64
N SER A 169 25.03 13.09 -23.73
CA SER A 169 24.16 12.84 -22.58
C SER A 169 25.00 12.18 -21.49
N HIS A 170 25.54 12.96 -20.55
CA HIS A 170 25.90 12.43 -19.24
C HIS A 170 24.65 11.70 -18.79
N GLU A 171 24.78 10.39 -18.52
CA GLU A 171 23.66 9.51 -18.25
C GLU A 171 22.75 10.18 -17.21
N ASN A 172 21.63 10.76 -17.67
CA ASN A 172 20.63 11.45 -16.86
C ASN A 172 19.87 10.42 -16.02
N LYS A 173 20.58 9.74 -15.12
CA LYS A 173 20.03 8.74 -14.22
C LYS A 173 19.47 9.49 -13.03
N GLN A 174 18.14 9.53 -12.96
CA GLN A 174 17.42 9.90 -11.75
C GLN A 174 17.82 8.92 -10.63
N GLU A 175 18.45 9.43 -9.59
CA GLU A 175 18.81 8.67 -8.41
C GLU A 175 17.73 8.82 -7.34
N LEU A 176 17.70 7.87 -6.41
CA LEU A 176 16.86 7.95 -5.21
C LEU A 176 17.78 8.30 -4.04
N LYS A 177 17.53 9.42 -3.36
CA LYS A 177 18.32 9.84 -2.20
C LYS A 177 17.47 9.89 -0.95
N VAL A 178 18.11 9.67 0.19
CA VAL A 178 17.50 9.97 1.49
C VAL A 178 17.31 11.47 1.58
N TYR A 179 16.07 11.89 1.81
CA TYR A 179 15.71 13.28 2.04
C TYR A 179 15.85 13.63 3.53
N LYS A 180 15.33 12.77 4.40
CA LYS A 180 15.39 12.94 5.85
C LYS A 180 15.45 11.60 6.56
N ASP A 181 16.31 11.48 7.57
CA ASP A 181 16.31 10.38 8.52
C ASP A 181 15.85 10.87 9.91
N ASN A 182 14.61 10.55 10.27
CA ASN A 182 14.03 10.97 11.54
C ASN A 182 14.66 10.31 12.78
N LYS A 183 15.59 9.35 12.60
CA LYS A 183 16.41 8.78 13.70
C LYS A 183 17.72 9.54 13.94
N GLY A 184 18.03 10.57 13.16
CA GLY A 184 19.20 11.42 13.39
C GLY A 184 20.56 10.75 13.09
N ARG A 185 20.59 9.70 12.26
CA ARG A 185 21.83 8.99 11.92
C ARG A 185 22.66 9.69 10.85
N LYS A 186 22.16 10.81 10.32
CA LYS A 186 22.81 11.68 9.32
C LYS A 186 23.01 10.98 7.97
N TYR A 187 21.94 10.39 7.44
CA TYR A 187 21.94 9.70 6.14
C TYR A 187 21.41 10.56 5.00
N GLU A 188 21.08 11.82 5.25
CA GLU A 188 20.66 12.78 4.23
C GLU A 188 21.64 12.77 3.04
N ASP A 189 21.08 12.86 1.83
CA ASP A 189 21.78 12.81 0.54
C ASP A 189 22.48 11.49 0.18
N CYS A 190 22.49 10.47 1.05
CA CYS A 190 22.93 9.14 0.67
C CYS A 190 22.01 8.53 -0.40
N THR A 191 22.58 7.91 -1.42
CA THR A 191 21.84 7.25 -2.49
C THR A 191 21.27 5.91 -1.99
N VAL A 192 19.96 5.74 -2.10
CA VAL A 192 19.24 4.50 -1.77
C VAL A 192 19.38 3.53 -2.95
N THR A 193 20.35 2.63 -2.86
CA THR A 193 20.67 1.70 -3.95
C THR A 193 19.70 0.51 -3.97
N LYS A 194 19.32 0.00 -2.80
CA LYS A 194 18.35 -1.08 -2.67
C LYS A 194 17.39 -0.89 -1.50
N ILE A 195 16.22 -1.47 -1.67
CA ILE A 195 15.16 -1.63 -0.68
C ILE A 195 14.76 -3.11 -0.71
N ASP A 196 14.86 -3.79 0.43
CA ASP A 196 14.61 -5.23 0.60
C ASP A 196 15.33 -6.08 -0.46
N GLY A 197 16.60 -5.74 -0.72
CA GLY A 197 17.46 -6.44 -1.68
C GLY A 197 17.13 -6.18 -3.16
N LYS A 198 16.12 -5.36 -3.47
CA LYS A 198 15.72 -4.97 -4.84
C LYS A 198 16.13 -3.54 -5.14
N ASN A 199 16.25 -3.17 -6.43
CA ASN A 199 16.57 -1.80 -6.82
C ASN A 199 15.63 -0.78 -6.16
N GLY A 200 16.19 0.23 -5.48
CA GLY A 200 15.43 1.18 -4.66
C GLY A 200 14.38 1.95 -5.45
N MET A 201 14.78 2.60 -6.55
CA MET A 201 13.86 3.35 -7.42
C MET A 201 12.76 2.45 -8.00
N ALA A 202 13.07 1.20 -8.36
CA ALA A 202 12.07 0.25 -8.83
C ALA A 202 11.05 -0.12 -7.75
N GLN A 203 11.46 -0.25 -6.48
CA GLN A 203 10.53 -0.47 -5.37
C GLN A 203 9.63 0.74 -5.12
N VAL A 204 10.17 1.96 -5.19
CA VAL A 204 9.35 3.19 -5.07
C VAL A 204 8.35 3.28 -6.23
N LYS A 205 8.77 3.05 -7.48
CA LYS A 205 7.87 3.02 -8.64
C LYS A 205 6.81 1.93 -8.52
N LYS A 206 7.17 0.75 -8.01
CA LYS A 206 6.20 -0.31 -7.71
C LYS A 206 5.18 0.16 -6.67
N ARG A 207 5.58 0.91 -5.64
CA ARG A 207 4.60 1.49 -4.70
C ARG A 207 3.73 2.55 -5.38
N ALA A 208 4.34 3.46 -6.14
CA ALA A 208 3.64 4.52 -6.87
C ALA A 208 2.55 3.95 -7.82
N SER A 209 2.75 2.75 -8.37
CA SER A 209 1.73 2.09 -9.20
C SER A 209 0.52 1.58 -8.43
N PHE A 210 0.46 1.73 -7.11
CA PHE A 210 -0.70 1.38 -6.27
C PHE A 210 -1.38 2.59 -5.64
N LEU A 211 -0.96 3.83 -5.95
CA LEU A 211 -1.53 5.02 -5.32
C LEU A 211 -2.73 5.54 -6.11
N MET A 212 -3.80 5.97 -5.42
CA MET A 212 -5.02 6.43 -6.09
C MET A 212 -4.97 7.85 -6.67
N ASN A 213 -4.15 8.78 -6.18
CA ASN A 213 -4.50 10.21 -6.31
C ASN A 213 -4.37 10.83 -7.71
N SER A 214 -3.84 10.14 -8.71
CA SER A 214 -3.74 10.67 -10.07
C SER A 214 -3.56 9.59 -11.11
N LYS A 215 -4.13 9.79 -12.31
CA LYS A 215 -3.88 8.95 -13.50
C LYS A 215 -2.43 9.05 -14.01
N ASP A 216 -1.76 10.18 -13.75
CA ASP A 216 -0.38 10.39 -14.17
C ASP A 216 0.60 9.61 -13.27
N PRO A 217 1.35 8.64 -13.82
CA PRO A 217 2.31 7.86 -13.04
C PRO A 217 3.43 8.70 -12.41
N ASN A 218 3.78 9.87 -12.98
CA ASN A 218 4.78 10.77 -12.40
C ASN A 218 4.24 11.52 -11.18
N VAL A 219 2.96 11.90 -11.19
CA VAL A 219 2.32 12.49 -10.01
C VAL A 219 2.30 11.46 -8.88
N ARG A 220 1.93 10.20 -9.17
CA ARG A 220 1.98 9.11 -8.18
C ARG A 220 3.40 8.80 -7.70
N LEU A 221 4.42 8.93 -8.57
CA LEU A 221 5.81 8.79 -8.16
C LEU A 221 6.21 9.89 -7.16
N ASN A 222 5.82 11.13 -7.42
CA ASN A 222 6.07 12.24 -6.49
C ASN A 222 5.34 12.03 -5.16
N GLU A 223 4.12 11.51 -5.18
CA GLU A 223 3.34 11.18 -3.98
C GLU A 223 3.98 10.07 -3.13
N ALA A 224 4.61 9.08 -3.79
CA ALA A 224 5.37 8.05 -3.07
C ALA A 224 6.60 8.61 -2.35
N LEU A 225 7.11 9.78 -2.77
CA LEU A 225 8.32 10.41 -2.30
C LEU A 225 8.02 11.57 -1.35
N ALA A 226 9.05 12.05 -0.65
CA ALA A 226 8.93 13.14 0.29
C ALA A 226 8.55 14.45 -0.44
N SER A 227 7.73 15.26 0.22
CA SER A 227 7.35 16.59 -0.23
C SER A 227 7.44 17.58 0.93
N MET A 228 7.38 18.88 0.61
CA MET A 228 7.34 19.95 1.59
C MET A 228 6.11 20.80 1.36
N ALA A 229 5.48 21.27 2.45
CA ALA A 229 4.51 22.36 2.37
C ALA A 229 4.80 23.39 3.45
N TYR A 230 4.62 24.66 3.11
CA TYR A 230 4.68 25.74 4.08
C TYR A 230 3.44 25.70 4.98
N LYS A 231 3.62 25.70 6.30
CA LYS A 231 2.55 25.84 7.29
C LYS A 231 2.55 27.26 7.83
N PRO A 232 1.59 28.12 7.40
CA PRO A 232 1.55 29.52 7.81
C PRO A 232 1.53 29.72 9.33
N ASP A 233 0.76 28.89 10.05
CA ASP A 233 0.60 28.99 11.51
C ASP A 233 1.91 28.74 12.28
N ALA A 234 2.80 27.91 11.71
CA ALA A 234 4.11 27.62 12.28
C ALA A 234 5.21 28.53 11.73
N GLY A 235 4.95 29.27 10.65
CA GLY A 235 5.96 30.04 9.93
C GLY A 235 7.08 29.18 9.33
N ASP A 236 6.83 27.88 9.10
CA ASP A 236 7.86 26.90 8.75
C ASP A 236 7.40 25.91 7.68
N PHE A 237 8.35 25.28 6.99
CA PHE A 237 8.09 24.19 6.07
C PHE A 237 7.98 22.86 6.82
N VAL A 238 6.89 22.14 6.58
CA VAL A 238 6.72 20.78 7.07
C VAL A 238 7.01 19.80 5.95
N VAL A 239 7.81 18.80 6.30
CA VAL A 239 8.14 17.67 5.45
C VAL A 239 7.06 16.61 5.59
N TYR A 240 6.47 16.21 4.48
CA TYR A 240 5.69 14.99 4.37
C TYR A 240 6.60 13.88 3.84
N PRO A 241 6.67 12.72 4.52
CA PRO A 241 7.63 11.67 4.18
C PRO A 241 7.30 10.89 2.89
N GLY A 242 6.11 11.08 2.32
CA GLY A 242 5.63 10.37 1.12
C GLY A 242 5.01 9.00 1.42
N GLN A 243 4.18 8.51 0.50
CA GLN A 243 3.41 7.27 0.66
C GLN A 243 4.21 5.98 0.45
N PHE A 244 5.51 6.08 0.14
CA PHE A 244 6.41 4.95 0.34
C PHE A 244 6.68 4.73 1.83
N ALA A 245 7.06 5.80 2.52
CA ALA A 245 7.45 5.80 3.93
C ALA A 245 6.25 5.84 4.89
N VAL A 246 5.05 6.16 4.40
CA VAL A 246 3.80 6.11 5.18
C VAL A 246 2.81 5.17 4.51
N ARG A 247 2.29 4.20 5.27
CA ARG A 247 1.29 3.23 4.83
C ARG A 247 0.10 3.21 5.79
N ASN A 248 -1.11 3.10 5.25
CA ASN A 248 -2.32 2.92 6.04
C ASN A 248 -2.74 1.45 6.14
N LEU A 249 -2.39 0.64 5.13
CA LEU A 249 -2.51 -0.80 5.23
C LEU A 249 -1.30 -1.38 5.96
N LEU A 250 -1.52 -2.48 6.67
CA LEU A 250 -0.47 -3.29 7.28
C LEU A 250 0.58 -3.64 6.20
N PRO A 251 1.84 -3.19 6.32
CA PRO A 251 2.89 -3.51 5.38
C PRO A 251 3.12 -5.02 5.31
N GLU A 252 3.72 -5.53 4.24
CA GLU A 252 3.94 -6.96 4.06
C GLU A 252 4.98 -7.54 5.05
N ARG A 253 5.78 -6.66 5.68
CA ARG A 253 6.87 -7.01 6.59
C ARG A 253 6.96 -5.99 7.73
N ALA A 254 7.43 -6.45 8.88
CA ALA A 254 7.64 -5.62 10.07
C ALA A 254 8.78 -4.61 9.93
N THR A 255 9.73 -4.87 9.04
CA THR A 255 10.90 -4.03 8.77
C THR A 255 11.05 -3.73 7.30
N VAL A 256 11.73 -2.62 6.99
CA VAL A 256 12.24 -2.30 5.66
C VAL A 256 13.75 -2.20 5.74
N ARG A 257 14.43 -2.90 4.82
CA ARG A 257 15.90 -2.91 4.74
C ARG A 257 16.40 -2.04 3.60
N TYR A 258 17.19 -1.02 3.92
CA TYR A 258 17.81 -0.09 3.00
C TYR A 258 19.30 -0.40 2.81
N GLU A 259 19.80 -0.37 1.56
CA GLU A 259 21.24 -0.30 1.26
C GLU A 259 21.57 1.10 0.72
N LEU A 260 22.34 1.87 1.50
CA LEU A 260 22.68 3.26 1.24
C LEU A 260 24.13 3.39 0.76
N GLN A 261 24.35 4.32 -0.17
CA GLN A 261 25.67 4.73 -0.65
C GLN A 261 25.84 6.22 -0.39
N CYS A 262 26.59 6.57 0.65
CA CYS A 262 26.86 7.95 1.03
C CYS A 262 28.11 8.49 0.31
N GLU A 263 28.13 9.80 0.06
CA GLU A 263 29.27 10.47 -0.57
C GLU A 263 30.55 10.33 0.28
N GLY A 264 31.70 10.18 -0.38
CA GLY A 264 33.00 10.00 0.29
C GLY A 264 33.22 8.62 0.92
N SER A 265 32.19 7.77 1.04
CA SER A 265 32.33 6.40 1.55
C SER A 265 32.45 5.38 0.41
N LYS A 266 33.43 4.48 0.48
CA LYS A 266 33.48 3.29 -0.39
C LYS A 266 32.64 2.11 0.12
N LYS A 267 32.16 2.20 1.37
CA LYS A 267 31.37 1.15 2.00
C LYS A 267 29.88 1.51 1.94
N LYS A 268 29.07 0.54 1.53
CA LYS A 268 27.62 0.64 1.64
C LYS A 268 27.20 0.52 3.10
N VAL A 269 26.23 1.33 3.50
CA VAL A 269 25.57 1.24 4.79
C VAL A 269 24.32 0.41 4.62
N VAL A 270 24.12 -0.57 5.49
CA VAL A 270 22.88 -1.36 5.52
C VAL A 270 22.13 -0.95 6.77
N VAL A 271 20.87 -0.57 6.58
CA VAL A 271 19.97 -0.13 7.64
C VAL A 271 18.72 -0.98 7.57
N GLU A 272 18.23 -1.46 8.70
CA GLU A 272 16.94 -2.13 8.78
C GLU A 272 16.12 -1.45 9.86
N ASP A 273 14.95 -0.93 9.47
CA ASP A 273 14.11 -0.13 10.34
C ASP A 273 12.70 -0.74 10.45
N GLU A 274 12.22 -0.84 11.69
CA GLU A 274 10.83 -1.15 12.00
C GLU A 274 9.92 0.03 11.65
N TRP A 275 8.65 -0.28 11.37
CA TRP A 275 7.61 0.74 11.23
C TRP A 275 7.23 1.32 12.59
N ALA A 276 7.29 2.65 12.72
CA ALA A 276 6.61 3.35 13.80
C ALA A 276 5.09 3.32 13.56
N ILE A 277 4.30 3.08 14.60
CA ILE A 277 2.85 2.86 14.47
C ILE A 277 2.10 3.94 15.19
N ASN A 278 1.27 4.66 14.44
CA ASN A 278 0.48 5.78 14.93
C ASN A 278 -1.01 5.43 14.80
N PRO A 279 -1.75 5.25 15.91
CA PRO A 279 -3.19 5.09 15.87
C PRO A 279 -3.86 6.28 15.17
N GLN A 280 -4.81 5.99 14.28
CA GLN A 280 -5.61 6.99 13.55
C GLN A 280 -7.04 7.11 14.09
N MET A 281 -7.45 6.17 14.94
CA MET A 281 -8.80 6.08 15.49
C MET A 281 -8.77 6.17 17.02
N PRO A 282 -9.86 6.63 17.66
CA PRO A 282 -9.97 6.62 19.12
C PRO A 282 -9.74 5.23 19.70
N TRP A 283 -9.01 5.17 20.81
CA TRP A 283 -8.70 3.93 21.51
C TRP A 283 -9.87 3.47 22.39
N GLN A 284 -10.84 2.78 21.77
CA GLN A 284 -12.08 2.39 22.45
C GLN A 284 -12.37 0.90 22.29
N PHE A 285 -11.46 0.03 22.73
CA PHE A 285 -11.66 -1.43 22.68
C PHE A 285 -10.81 -2.13 23.75
N THR A 286 -11.22 -3.34 24.12
CA THR A 286 -10.55 -4.20 25.11
C THR A 286 -10.24 -5.59 24.56
N ASP A 287 -10.84 -5.96 23.43
CA ASP A 287 -10.80 -7.28 22.81
C ASP A 287 -11.18 -7.17 21.32
N THR A 288 -11.20 -8.29 20.60
CA THR A 288 -11.54 -8.31 19.17
C THR A 288 -12.99 -7.90 18.90
N GLU A 289 -13.95 -8.27 19.76
CA GLU A 289 -15.37 -7.97 19.55
C GLU A 289 -15.64 -6.46 19.67
N SER A 290 -15.12 -5.84 20.74
CA SER A 290 -15.18 -4.40 20.96
C SER A 290 -14.37 -3.63 19.90
N TYR A 291 -13.26 -4.17 19.39
CA TYR A 291 -12.54 -3.58 18.26
C TYR A 291 -13.41 -3.53 17.00
N ILE A 292 -14.06 -4.64 16.65
CA ILE A 292 -14.98 -4.69 15.50
C ILE A 292 -16.10 -3.67 15.68
N LYS A 293 -16.72 -3.64 16.86
CA LYS A 293 -17.84 -2.75 17.14
C LYS A 293 -17.46 -1.26 17.09
N ASN A 294 -16.36 -0.88 17.74
CA ASN A 294 -16.03 0.51 18.02
C ASN A 294 -15.00 1.11 17.04
N VAL A 295 -14.31 0.27 16.24
CA VAL A 295 -13.33 0.72 15.24
C VAL A 295 -13.79 0.35 13.84
N CYS A 296 -14.26 -0.88 13.61
CA CYS A 296 -14.58 -1.35 12.26
C CYS A 296 -15.97 -0.88 11.78
N LEU A 297 -17.00 -0.91 12.64
CA LEU A 297 -18.38 -0.61 12.27
C LEU A 297 -18.82 0.84 12.52
N ALA A 298 -18.16 1.57 13.42
CA ALA A 298 -18.55 2.94 13.75
C ALA A 298 -17.40 3.72 14.39
N PRO A 299 -16.81 4.71 13.70
CA PRO A 299 -16.13 5.79 14.40
C PRO A 299 -17.21 6.66 15.04
N SER A 300 -17.51 6.47 16.33
CA SER A 300 -18.24 7.51 17.06
C SER A 300 -17.38 8.77 17.10
N GLY A 301 -17.69 9.75 16.23
CA GLY A 301 -17.06 11.08 16.24
C GLY A 301 -16.06 11.38 15.11
N GLY A 302 -15.95 10.54 14.08
CA GLY A 302 -15.25 10.94 12.85
C GLY A 302 -16.08 11.98 12.11
N THR A 303 -15.65 13.24 12.11
CA THR A 303 -16.16 14.22 11.14
C THR A 303 -15.96 13.62 9.75
N ASP A 304 -17.06 13.36 9.06
CA ASP A 304 -17.08 13.07 7.62
C ASP A 304 -16.23 14.11 6.89
N ALA A 305 -15.01 13.75 6.52
CA ALA A 305 -14.16 14.57 5.66
C ALA A 305 -14.42 14.31 4.17
N SER A 306 -15.34 13.40 3.81
CA SER A 306 -15.65 13.14 2.40
C SER A 306 -17.07 12.66 2.07
N ALA A 307 -17.93 12.41 3.05
CA ALA A 307 -19.32 12.03 2.78
C ALA A 307 -20.23 13.25 2.91
N GLY A 308 -20.58 13.86 1.78
CA GLY A 308 -21.80 14.64 1.69
C GLY A 308 -22.97 13.73 2.07
N SER A 309 -23.39 13.79 3.33
CA SER A 309 -24.57 13.10 3.84
C SER A 309 -25.79 13.58 3.05
N LEU A 310 -26.18 12.86 2.00
CA LEU A 310 -27.54 12.92 1.49
C LEU A 310 -28.46 12.37 2.57
N ARG A 311 -29.01 13.29 3.37
CA ARG A 311 -30.01 12.95 4.39
C ARG A 311 -31.28 12.49 3.67
N LYS A 312 -31.93 11.49 4.26
CA LYS A 312 -33.17 10.83 3.80
C LYS A 312 -34.43 11.73 3.81
N ARG A 313 -34.27 13.04 3.74
CA ARG A 313 -35.32 14.05 3.57
C ARG A 313 -34.86 14.98 2.47
N ASP A 314 -34.97 14.53 1.22
CA ASP A 314 -35.02 15.34 -0.01
C ASP A 314 -35.41 14.41 -1.19
N LEU A 315 -36.39 13.53 -0.94
CA LEU A 315 -37.22 12.85 -1.94
C LEU A 315 -38.68 13.05 -1.52
#